data_AF-R4K601-F1
#
_entry.id   AF-R4K601-F1
#
_cell.length_a   1.000
_cell.length_b   1.000
_cell.length_c   1.000
_cell.angle_alpha   90.00
_cell.angle_beta   90.00
_cell.angle_gamma   90.00
#
_symmetry.space_group_name_H-M   'P 1'
#
loop_
_entity.id
_entity.type
_entity.pdbx_description
1 polymer ?
#
loop_
_entity_poly.entity_id
_entity_poly.type
_entity_poly.pdbx_seq_one_letter_code
_entity_poly.pdbx_strand_id
1 'polypeptide(L)'
;MNRLVKIRIIVNDILNNQPDLELRNHGYIHLYAVSSFCNLLALKRGINAELCTISGMLHDIYTYKTGSSTDHAILGSIEARKILSEPIVLVKSLVQ
;
A
#
# COMPACT_ATOMS: atom_id res chain seq x y z
N MET A 1 -14.49 0.25 -10.33
CA MET A 1 -13.68 0.41 -9.10
C MET A 1 -12.44 1.24 -9.42
N ASN A 2 -12.24 2.37 -8.72
CA ASN A 2 -11.10 3.29 -8.88
C ASN A 2 -9.77 2.58 -8.56
N ARG A 3 -8.67 2.91 -9.27
CA ARG A 3 -7.34 2.29 -9.09
C ARG A 3 -6.82 2.40 -7.65
N LEU A 4 -7.02 3.53 -6.98
CA LEU A 4 -6.63 3.70 -5.58
C LEU A 4 -7.40 2.74 -4.65
N VAL A 5 -8.70 2.53 -4.91
CA VAL A 5 -9.52 1.57 -4.14
C VAL A 5 -8.97 0.15 -4.31
N LYS A 6 -8.56 -0.21 -5.54
CA LYS A 6 -7.91 -1.50 -5.83
C LYS A 6 -6.66 -1.71 -4.98
N ILE A 7 -5.77 -0.72 -4.97
CA ILE A 7 -4.52 -0.77 -4.20
C ILE A 7 -4.77 -0.87 -2.70
N ARG A 8 -5.76 -0.13 -2.17
CA ARG A 8 -6.12 -0.21 -0.74
C ARG A 8 -6.59 -1.60 -0.34
N ILE A 9 -7.35 -2.29 -1.18
CA ILE A 9 -7.79 -3.67 -0.91
C ILE A 9 -6.58 -4.60 -0.78
N ILE A 10 -5.64 -4.53 -1.73
CA ILE A 10 -4.43 -5.37 -1.72
C ILE A 10 -3.53 -5.04 -0.52
N VAL A 11 -3.32 -3.75 -0.22
CA VAL A 11 -2.51 -3.33 0.93
C VAL A 11 -3.15 -3.78 2.25
N ASN A 12 -4.47 -3.68 2.39
CA ASN A 12 -5.17 -4.16 3.57
C ASN A 12 -5.04 -5.67 3.74
N ASP A 13 -5.12 -6.44 2.64
CA ASP A 13 -4.90 -7.89 2.68
C ASP A 13 -3.48 -8.24 3.14
N ILE A 14 -2.47 -7.55 2.60
CA ILE A 14 -1.07 -7.71 3.03
C ILE A 14 -0.92 -7.41 4.53
N LEU A 15 -1.46 -6.29 5.01
CA LEU A 15 -1.37 -5.91 6.42
C LEU A 15 -2.15 -6.87 7.33
N ASN A 16 -3.33 -7.34 6.91
CA ASN A 16 -4.11 -8.31 7.68
C ASN A 16 -3.40 -9.66 7.84
N ASN A 17 -2.53 -10.01 6.89
CA ASN A 17 -1.71 -11.21 6.91
C ASN A 17 -0.38 -11.04 7.71
N GLN A 18 -0.08 -9.85 8.22
CA GLN A 18 1.11 -9.62 9.07
C GLN A 18 0.89 -10.19 10.48
N PRO A 19 1.60 -11.26 10.91
CA PRO A 19 1.38 -11.90 12.22
C PRO A 19 1.73 -11.02 13.42
N ASP A 20 2.72 -10.12 13.29
CA ASP A 20 3.07 -9.19 14.34
C ASP A 20 2.02 -8.07 14.42
N LEU A 21 1.26 -8.04 15.52
CA LEU A 21 0.16 -7.09 15.73
C LEU A 21 0.65 -5.65 15.83
N GLU A 22 1.80 -5.42 16.48
CA GLU A 22 2.36 -4.08 16.64
C GLU A 22 2.83 -3.55 15.28
N LEU A 23 3.57 -4.38 14.54
CA LEU A 23 4.02 -4.04 13.19
C LEU A 23 2.84 -3.82 12.24
N ARG A 24 1.79 -4.63 12.32
CA ARG A 24 0.54 -4.46 11.55
C ARG A 24 -0.08 -3.09 11.82
N ASN A 25 -0.26 -2.74 13.10
CA ASN A 25 -0.86 -1.47 13.49
C ASN A 25 -0.02 -0.28 13.04
N HIS A 26 1.30 -0.37 13.19
CA HIS A 26 2.23 0.63 12.65
C HIS A 26 2.13 0.75 11.12
N GLY A 27 1.98 -0.36 10.41
CA GLY A 27 1.80 -0.37 8.95
C GLY A 27 0.53 0.35 8.51
N TYR A 28 -0.59 0.10 9.19
CA TYR A 28 -1.83 0.83 8.92
C TYR A 28 -1.66 2.34 9.12
N ILE A 29 -1.10 2.76 10.26
CA ILE A 29 -0.93 4.18 10.56
C ILE A 29 0.00 4.84 9.55
N HIS A 30 1.19 4.28 9.35
CA HIS A 30 2.25 4.86 8.52
C HIS A 30 1.84 4.97 7.05
N LEU A 31 1.43 3.85 6.44
CA LEU A 31 1.16 3.81 5.00
C LEU A 31 -0.03 4.70 4.61
N TYR A 32 -1.08 4.75 5.43
CA TYR A 32 -2.23 5.62 5.18
C TYR A 32 -1.93 7.10 5.46
N ALA A 33 -1.19 7.41 6.52
CA ALA A 33 -0.80 8.79 6.82
C ALA A 33 0.09 9.36 5.71
N VAL A 34 1.16 8.65 5.33
CA VAL A 34 2.07 9.07 4.25
C VAL A 34 1.31 9.21 2.93
N SER A 35 0.48 8.24 2.56
CA SER A 35 -0.35 8.32 1.35
C SER A 35 -1.26 9.56 1.33
N SER A 36 -1.86 9.91 2.46
CA SER A 36 -2.70 11.11 2.61
C SER A 36 -1.89 12.41 2.48
N PHE A 37 -0.69 12.47 3.06
CA PHE A 37 0.21 13.61 2.90
C PHE A 37 0.71 13.74 1.46
N CYS A 38 1.03 12.63 0.77
CA CYS A 38 1.38 12.64 -0.64
C CYS A 38 0.26 13.20 -1.50
N ASN A 39 -1.00 12.83 -1.23
CA ASN A 39 -2.17 13.40 -1.91
C ASN A 39 -2.26 14.92 -1.72
N LEU A 40 -2.19 15.39 -0.47
CA LEU A 40 -2.30 16.81 -0.13
C LEU A 40 -1.18 17.63 -0.79
N LEU A 41 0.07 17.14 -0.74
CA LEU A 41 1.21 17.80 -1.38
C LEU A 41 1.08 17.81 -2.89
N ALA A 42 0.60 16.73 -3.50
CA ALA A 42 0.41 16.65 -4.94
C ALA A 42 -0.63 17.66 -5.43
N LEU A 43 -1.76 17.77 -4.71
CA LEU A 43 -2.80 18.77 -4.98
C LEU A 43 -2.25 20.20 -4.85
N LYS A 44 -1.50 20.48 -3.78
CA LYS A 44 -0.87 21.81 -3.57
C LYS A 44 0.13 22.17 -4.67
N ARG A 45 0.81 21.18 -5.24
CA ARG A 45 1.83 21.36 -6.29
C ARG A 45 1.29 21.24 -7.71
N GLY A 46 0.01 20.91 -7.89
CA GLY A 46 -0.59 20.72 -9.22
C GLY A 46 -0.04 19.52 -9.99
N ILE A 47 0.44 18.48 -9.30
CA ILE A 47 0.93 17.23 -9.91
C ILE A 47 -0.08 16.09 -9.72
N ASN A 48 0.13 14.96 -10.39
CA ASN A 48 -0.82 13.85 -10.37
C ASN A 48 -1.02 13.27 -8.96
N ALA A 49 -2.15 13.63 -8.34
CA ALA A 49 -2.49 13.26 -6.97
C ALA A 49 -2.73 11.76 -6.80
N GLU A 50 -3.39 11.09 -7.75
CA GLU A 50 -3.61 9.63 -7.71
C GLU A 50 -2.27 8.89 -7.68
N LEU A 51 -1.35 9.26 -8.58
CA LEU A 51 -0.03 8.63 -8.68
C LEU A 51 0.80 8.83 -7.42
N CYS A 52 0.80 10.05 -6.86
CA CYS A 52 1.54 10.34 -5.62
C CYS A 52 0.94 9.60 -4.42
N THR A 53 -0.38 9.51 -4.34
CA THR A 53 -1.10 8.78 -3.28
C THR A 53 -0.76 7.30 -3.30
N ILE A 54 -0.77 6.68 -4.48
CA ILE A 54 -0.40 5.27 -4.66
C ILE A 54 1.08 5.05 -4.33
N SER A 55 1.95 5.95 -4.78
CA SER A 55 3.40 5.87 -4.49
C SER A 55 3.67 5.91 -2.98
N GLY A 56 3.05 6.87 -2.26
CA GLY A 56 3.16 6.95 -0.81
C GLY A 56 2.59 5.74 -0.07
N MET A 57 1.53 5.12 -0.61
CA MET A 57 0.95 3.91 -0.02
C MET A 57 1.82 2.67 -0.19
N LEU A 58 2.62 2.60 -1.27
CA LEU A 58 3.41 1.41 -1.61
C LEU A 58 4.89 1.51 -1.21
N HIS A 59 5.39 2.69 -0.86
CA HIS A 59 6.84 2.92 -0.70
C HIS A 59 7.53 1.97 0.29
N ASP A 60 6.89 1.66 1.42
CA ASP A 60 7.41 0.80 2.48
C ASP A 60 6.64 -0.54 2.60
N ILE A 61 5.87 -0.93 1.58
CA ILE A 61 5.00 -2.10 1.68
C ILE A 61 5.76 -3.40 1.99
N TYR A 62 7.00 -3.51 1.50
CA TYR A 62 7.86 -4.66 1.79
C TYR A 62 8.19 -4.80 3.28
N THR A 63 8.48 -3.68 3.95
CA THR A 63 8.77 -3.65 5.38
C THR A 63 7.61 -4.21 6.18
N TYR A 64 6.39 -3.74 5.91
CA TYR A 64 5.21 -4.19 6.66
C TYR A 64 4.71 -5.57 6.26
N LYS A 65 5.03 -6.03 5.04
CA LYS A 65 4.77 -7.41 4.61
C LYS A 65 5.70 -8.41 5.30
N THR A 66 6.97 -8.07 5.46
CA THR A 66 8.01 -9.04 5.87
C THR A 66 8.54 -8.86 7.28
N GLY A 67 8.32 -7.70 7.90
CA GLY A 67 8.96 -7.31 9.16
C GLY A 67 10.43 -6.94 9.03
N SER A 68 10.95 -6.79 7.80
CA SER A 68 12.35 -6.41 7.56
C SER A 68 12.45 -5.11 6.77
N SER A 69 13.23 -4.18 7.29
CA SER A 69 13.59 -2.92 6.59
C SER A 69 14.87 -3.06 5.76
N THR A 70 15.46 -4.25 5.70
CA THR A 70 16.68 -4.50 4.91
C THR A 70 16.37 -4.38 3.43
N ASP A 71 17.13 -3.55 2.70
CA ASP A 71 16.92 -3.27 1.26
C ASP A 71 15.49 -2.88 0.88
N HIS A 72 14.73 -2.30 1.83
CA HIS A 72 13.29 -2.04 1.67
C HIS A 72 12.95 -1.19 0.44
N ALA A 73 13.83 -0.26 0.03
CA ALA A 73 13.60 0.53 -1.18
C ALA A 73 13.63 -0.34 -2.46
N ILE A 74 14.62 -1.23 -2.59
CA ILE A 74 14.76 -2.12 -3.75
C ILE A 74 13.63 -3.16 -3.72
N LEU A 75 13.50 -3.86 -2.60
CA LEU A 75 12.52 -4.95 -2.43
C LEU A 75 11.08 -4.42 -2.45
N GLY A 76 10.86 -3.23 -1.89
CA GLY A 76 9.60 -2.47 -1.98
C GLY A 76 9.25 -2.09 -3.41
N SER A 77 10.21 -1.66 -4.22
CA SER A 77 9.95 -1.37 -5.65
C SER A 77 9.53 -2.61 -6.44
N ILE A 78 10.12 -3.77 -6.13
CA ILE A 78 9.77 -5.05 -6.76
C ILE A 78 8.36 -5.47 -6.31
N GLU A 79 8.06 -5.34 -5.03
CA GLU A 79 6.75 -5.67 -4.48
C GLU A 79 5.65 -4.76 -5.02
N ALA A 80 5.90 -3.44 -5.08
CA ALA A 80 5.01 -2.47 -5.69
C ALA A 80 4.73 -2.79 -7.17
N ARG A 81 5.75 -3.22 -7.93
CA ARG A 81 5.56 -3.65 -9.32
C ARG A 81 4.63 -4.84 -9.43
N LYS A 82 4.75 -5.84 -8.55
CA LYS A 82 3.85 -7.01 -8.52
C LYS A 82 2.42 -6.57 -8.27
N ILE A 83 2.19 -5.80 -7.20
CA ILE A 83 0.87 -5.27 -6.83
C ILE A 83 0.23 -4.47 -7.97
N LEU A 84 1.01 -3.62 -8.64
CA LEU A 84 0.52 -2.79 -9.76
C LEU A 84 0.24 -3.59 -11.04
N SER A 85 0.82 -4.78 -11.16
CA SER A 85 0.64 -5.66 -12.33
C SER A 85 -0.43 -6.74 -12.11
N GLU A 86 -0.91 -6.93 -10.88
CA GLU A 86 -1.87 -7.97 -10.55
C GLU A 86 -3.30 -7.64 -11.03
N PRO A 87 -3.95 -8.54 -11.79
CA PRO A 87 -5.38 -8.45 -12.04
C PRO A 87 -6.13 -8.78 -10.75
N ILE A 88 -7.14 -7.97 -10.40
CA ILE A 88 -7.99 -8.29 -9.24
C ILE A 88 -8.79 -9.55 -9.54
N VAL A 89 -8.44 -10.63 -8.85
CA VAL A 89 -9.32 -11.78 -8.66
C VAL A 89 -10.09 -11.51 -7.38
N LEU A 90 -11.35 -11.06 -7.50
CA LEU A 90 -12.25 -10.98 -6.35
C LEU A 90 -12.43 -12.41 -5.82
N VAL A 91 -11.80 -12.73 -4.70
CA VAL A 91 -12.13 -13.95 -3.95
C VAL A 91 -13.57 -13.77 -3.48
N LYS A 92 -14.48 -14.52 -4.10
CA LYS A 92 -15.87 -14.68 -3.68
C LYS A 92 -15.87 -15.39 -2.32
N SER A 93 -15.77 -14.67 -1.21
CA SER A 93 -15.92 -15.29 0.11
C SER A 93 -16.54 -14.41 1.20
N LEU A 94 -17.23 -13.31 0.85
CA LEU A 94 -17.96 -12.49 1.85
C LEU A 94 -19.42 -12.24 1.49
N VAL A 95 -20.08 -13.25 0.92
CA VAL A 95 -21.55 -13.38 0.98
C VAL A 95 -21.87 -14.80 1.45
N GLN A 96 -21.80 -15.01 2.76
CA GLN A 96 -22.64 -15.94 3.50
C GLN A 96 -23.06 -15.25 4.79
#